data_AF-A0A6A4H1W9-F1
#
_entry.id   AF-A0A6A4H1W9-F1
#
_cell.length_a   1.000
_cell.length_b   1.000
_cell.length_c   1.000
_cell.angle_alpha   90.00
_cell.angle_beta   90.00
_cell.angle_gamma   90.00
#
_symmetry.space_group_name_H-M   'P 1'
#
loop_
_entity.id
_entity.type
_entity.pdbx_description
1 polymer ?
#
loop_
_entity_poly.entity_id
_entity_poly.type
_entity_poly.pdbx_seq_one_letter_code
_entity_poly.pdbx_strand_id
1 'polypeptide(L)'
;MTPEEWVEFVQSYAGPEEFEAWACKTLNIPKEMLYIAPYEPPPREANGKFLCKYFGCLGEYTSKQGRENHFNSAHLGFRAHCLDCNAVLMNEGSLPRHKRESCTKRKTG
;
A
#
# COMPACT_ATOMS: atom_id res chain seq x y z
N MET A 1 -14.22 6.56 14.39
CA MET A 1 -14.84 5.30 14.82
C MET A 1 -13.82 4.55 15.65
N THR A 2 -14.12 4.28 16.92
CA THR A 2 -13.32 3.43 17.79
C THR A 2 -13.57 1.95 17.47
N PRO A 3 -12.75 1.01 17.97
CA PRO A 3 -13.01 -0.42 17.84
C PRO A 3 -14.38 -0.84 18.38
N GLU A 4 -14.84 -0.23 19.47
CA GLU A 4 -16.14 -0.53 20.10
C GLU A 4 -17.29 -0.04 19.22
N GLU A 5 -17.20 1.20 18.72
CA GLU A 5 -18.17 1.76 17.77
C GLU A 5 -18.25 0.93 16.47
N TRP A 6 -17.12 0.36 16.02
CA TRP A 6 -17.09 -0.52 14.85
C TRP A 6 -17.83 -1.84 15.09
N VAL A 7 -17.69 -2.43 16.28
CA VAL A 7 -18.37 -3.68 16.62
C VAL A 7 -19.88 -3.47 16.67
N GLU A 8 -20.35 -2.41 17.34
CA GLU A 8 -21.78 -2.06 17.39
C GLU A 8 -22.34 -1.78 15.99
N PHE A 9 -21.58 -1.08 15.15
CA PHE A 9 -21.93 -0.84 13.76
C PHE A 9 -22.12 -2.16 13.00
N VAL A 10 -21.13 -3.07 13.02
CA VAL A 10 -21.23 -4.37 12.33
C VAL A 10 -22.42 -5.19 12.85
N GLN A 11 -22.70 -5.15 14.14
CA GLN A 11 -23.83 -5.86 14.75
C GLN A 11 -25.20 -5.29 14.34
N SER A 12 -25.26 -4.02 13.93
CA SER A 12 -26.50 -3.40 13.44
C SER A 12 -26.91 -3.83 12.03
N TYR A 13 -26.04 -4.54 11.31
CA TYR A 13 -26.32 -5.05 9.98
C TYR A 13 -27.31 -6.23 10.03
N ALA A 14 -28.48 -6.03 9.43
CA ALA A 14 -29.60 -6.99 9.48
C ALA A 14 -29.71 -7.91 8.25
N GLY A 15 -28.95 -7.66 7.16
CA GLY A 15 -29.21 -8.27 5.84
C GLY A 15 -30.54 -7.78 5.24
N PRO A 16 -30.75 -7.78 3.90
CA PRO A 16 -30.27 -8.77 2.91
C PRO A 16 -29.33 -8.23 1.82
N GLU A 17 -28.98 -6.94 1.86
CA GLU A 17 -28.09 -6.30 0.87
C GLU A 17 -26.61 -6.59 1.17
N GLU A 18 -25.74 -6.69 0.16
CA GLU A 18 -24.29 -6.91 0.35
C GLU A 18 -23.73 -5.98 1.44
N PHE A 19 -23.02 -6.55 2.42
CA PHE A 19 -22.51 -5.83 3.59
C PHE A 19 -21.73 -4.56 3.21
N GLU A 20 -20.92 -4.63 2.14
CA GLU A 20 -20.15 -3.49 1.64
C GLU A 20 -21.04 -2.35 1.15
N ALA A 21 -22.11 -2.67 0.41
CA ALA A 21 -23.06 -1.66 -0.07
C ALA A 21 -23.83 -1.00 1.09
N TRP A 22 -24.28 -1.81 2.05
CA TRP A 22 -24.91 -1.33 3.28
C TRP A 22 -23.96 -0.43 4.08
N ALA A 23 -22.72 -0.87 4.29
CA ALA A 23 -21.77 -0.15 5.12
C ALA A 23 -21.42 1.20 4.50
N CYS A 24 -21.19 1.24 3.19
CA CYS A 24 -20.87 2.48 2.50
C CYS A 24 -22.04 3.45 2.51
N LYS A 25 -23.27 2.97 2.31
CA LYS A 25 -24.48 3.76 2.43
C LYS A 25 -24.67 4.30 3.85
N THR A 26 -24.51 3.46 4.86
CA THR A 26 -24.76 3.82 6.28
C THR A 26 -23.72 4.80 6.80
N LEU A 27 -22.46 4.66 6.37
CA LEU A 27 -21.38 5.58 6.71
C LEU A 27 -21.35 6.83 5.81
N ASN A 28 -22.29 6.96 4.86
CA ASN A 28 -22.28 8.00 3.82
C ASN A 28 -20.93 8.09 3.09
N ILE A 29 -20.27 6.95 2.88
CA ILE A 29 -19.02 6.87 2.11
C ILE A 29 -19.42 6.99 0.64
N PRO A 30 -18.97 8.03 -0.07
CA PRO A 30 -19.22 8.16 -1.50
C PRO A 30 -18.68 6.93 -2.22
N LYS A 31 -19.46 6.34 -3.14
CA LYS A 31 -19.05 5.15 -3.90
C LYS A 31 -17.76 5.42 -4.70
N GLU A 32 -17.51 6.68 -5.02
CA GLU A 32 -16.31 7.21 -5.65
C GLU A 32 -15.06 7.04 -4.78
N MET A 33 -15.20 6.97 -3.44
CA MET A 33 -14.08 6.68 -2.53
C MET A 33 -13.75 5.19 -2.47
N LEU A 34 -14.69 4.31 -2.82
CA LEU A 34 -14.45 2.87 -2.97
C LEU A 34 -13.77 2.54 -4.29
N TYR A 35 -13.92 3.43 -5.28
CA TYR A 35 -13.12 3.38 -6.48
C TYR A 35 -11.70 3.84 -6.14
N ILE A 36 -10.86 2.90 -5.69
CA ILE A 36 -9.42 3.07 -5.79
C ILE A 36 -9.14 3.10 -7.29
N ALA A 37 -9.21 4.29 -7.89
CA ALA A 37 -8.79 4.48 -9.26
C ALA A 37 -7.39 3.88 -9.40
N PRO A 38 -7.08 3.16 -10.49
CA PRO A 38 -5.72 2.75 -10.77
C PRO A 38 -4.84 3.97 -10.56
N TYR A 39 -3.95 3.91 -9.57
CA TYR A 39 -3.13 5.06 -9.24
C TYR A 39 -2.22 5.30 -10.43
N GLU A 40 -2.55 6.31 -11.23
CA GLU A 40 -1.68 6.72 -12.31
C GLU A 40 -0.53 7.53 -11.71
N PRO A 41 0.72 7.07 -11.88
CA PRO A 41 1.87 7.74 -11.34
C PRO A 41 1.97 9.15 -11.95
N PRO A 42 1.98 10.24 -11.16
CA PRO A 42 2.11 11.60 -11.69
C PRO A 42 3.39 11.78 -12.53
N PRO A 43 3.34 12.62 -13.57
CA PRO A 43 4.48 12.86 -14.44
C PRO A 43 5.64 13.55 -13.69
N ARG A 44 6.81 13.58 -14.34
CA ARG A 44 7.97 14.34 -13.86
C ARG A 44 7.62 15.83 -13.81
N GLU A 45 7.91 16.48 -12.70
CA GLU A 45 7.70 17.92 -12.52
C GLU A 45 8.71 18.74 -13.33
N ALA A 46 8.44 20.03 -13.51
CA ALA A 46 9.30 20.95 -14.28
C ALA A 46 10.73 21.07 -13.69
N ASN A 47 10.86 20.94 -12.36
CA ASN A 47 12.16 20.90 -11.66
C ASN A 47 12.91 19.57 -11.83
N GLY A 48 12.33 18.63 -12.58
CA GLY A 48 12.91 17.34 -12.90
C GLY A 48 12.76 16.27 -11.82
N LYS A 49 11.99 16.52 -10.77
CA LYS A 49 11.70 15.56 -9.69
C LYS A 49 10.40 14.79 -9.97
N PHE A 50 10.27 13.65 -9.31
CA PHE A 50 9.05 12.85 -9.25
C PHE A 50 8.48 12.99 -7.84
N LEU A 51 7.33 13.65 -7.71
CA LEU A 51 6.66 13.85 -6.43
C LEU A 51 5.69 12.71 -6.13
N CYS A 52 5.56 12.34 -4.86
CA CYS A 52 4.47 11.53 -4.37
C CYS A 52 3.25 12.41 -4.11
N LYS A 53 2.21 12.29 -4.92
CA LYS A 53 0.95 13.05 -4.76
C LYS A 53 -0.06 12.36 -3.83
N TYR A 54 0.39 11.40 -3.02
CA TYR A 54 -0.47 10.83 -1.98
C TYR A 54 -0.77 11.90 -0.94
N PHE A 55 -2.01 11.95 -0.46
CA PHE A 55 -2.48 13.01 0.43
C PHE A 55 -1.61 13.10 1.70
N GLY A 56 -1.03 14.29 1.94
CA GLY A 56 -0.13 14.54 3.08
C GLY A 56 1.30 13.99 2.93
N CYS A 57 1.65 13.39 1.79
CA CYS A 57 3.00 12.91 1.55
C CYS A 57 3.90 14.00 0.95
N LEU A 58 5.13 14.12 1.47
CA LEU A 58 6.16 15.07 1.02
C LEU A 58 7.32 14.38 0.27
N GLY A 59 7.09 13.17 -0.24
CA GLY A 59 8.12 12.35 -0.87
C GLY A 59 8.56 12.91 -2.23
N GLU A 60 9.85 13.21 -2.38
CA GLU A 60 10.44 13.68 -3.64
C GLU A 60 11.57 12.75 -4.10
N TYR A 61 11.60 12.46 -5.41
CA TYR A 61 12.54 11.49 -5.97
C TYR A 61 13.17 12.01 -7.26
N THR A 62 14.41 11.61 -7.51
CA THR A 62 15.12 11.90 -8.77
C THR A 62 14.76 10.93 -9.89
N SER A 63 14.12 9.81 -9.57
CA SER A 63 13.74 8.77 -10.51
C SER A 63 12.31 8.30 -10.31
N LYS A 64 11.67 7.89 -11.42
CA LYS A 64 10.33 7.29 -11.43
C LYS A 64 10.28 6.05 -10.51
N GLN A 65 11.25 5.14 -10.67
CA GLN A 65 11.35 3.92 -9.87
C GLN A 65 11.47 4.21 -8.37
N GLY A 66 12.22 5.26 -7.98
CA GLY A 66 12.35 5.64 -6.57
C GLY A 66 11.01 6.06 -5.97
N ARG A 67 10.24 6.86 -6.70
CA ARG A 67 8.90 7.29 -6.28
C ARG A 67 7.91 6.14 -6.24
N GLU A 68 7.96 5.23 -7.20
CA GLU A 68 7.11 4.03 -7.24
C GLU A 68 7.40 3.08 -6.07
N ASN A 69 8.68 2.81 -5.80
CA ASN A 69 9.08 2.00 -4.64
C ASN A 69 8.61 2.63 -3.33
N HIS A 70 8.71 3.96 -3.21
CA HIS A 70 8.16 4.68 -2.07
C HIS A 70 6.64 4.51 -1.98
N PHE A 71 5.90 4.77 -3.06
CA PHE A 71 4.43 4.69 -3.06
C PHE A 71 3.94 3.30 -2.64
N ASN A 72 4.52 2.27 -3.25
CA ASN A 72 4.20 0.87 -2.95
C ASN A 72 4.46 0.54 -1.48
N SER A 73 5.60 0.98 -0.95
CA SER A 73 6.01 0.61 0.41
C SER A 73 5.37 1.44 1.52
N ALA A 74 5.16 2.75 1.29
CA ALA A 74 4.68 3.70 2.29
C ALA A 74 3.16 3.85 2.29
N HIS A 75 2.49 3.63 1.15
CA HIS A 75 1.06 3.88 1.00
C HIS A 75 0.25 2.62 0.70
N LEU A 76 0.80 1.67 -0.08
CA LEU A 76 0.14 0.38 -0.34
C LEU A 76 0.56 -0.73 0.63
N GLY A 77 1.59 -0.49 1.44
CA GLY A 77 2.14 -1.51 2.36
C GLY A 77 2.83 -2.69 1.66
N PHE A 78 3.10 -2.60 0.36
CA PHE A 78 3.77 -3.66 -0.38
C PHE A 78 5.21 -3.82 0.09
N ARG A 79 5.53 -5.06 0.50
CA ARG A 79 6.86 -5.49 0.90
C ARG A 79 7.24 -6.73 0.11
N ALA A 80 8.53 -6.89 -0.16
CA ALA A 80 9.04 -8.09 -0.81
C ALA A 80 9.46 -9.11 0.24
N HIS A 81 9.00 -10.35 0.09
CA HIS A 81 9.35 -11.43 1.01
C HIS A 81 10.38 -12.34 0.38
N CYS A 82 11.44 -12.67 1.12
CA CYS A 82 12.33 -13.76 0.74
C CYS A 82 11.66 -15.08 1.11
N LEU A 83 11.29 -15.91 0.12
CA LEU A 83 10.64 -17.20 0.40
C LEU A 83 11.55 -18.21 1.13
N ASP A 84 12.87 -18.05 1.02
CA ASP A 84 13.82 -18.98 1.64
C ASP A 84 13.95 -18.74 3.15
N CYS A 85 14.09 -17.46 3.57
CA CYS A 85 14.34 -17.09 4.97
C CYS A 85 13.25 -16.24 5.61
N ASN A 86 12.14 -16.01 4.90
CA ASN A 86 11.00 -15.18 5.28
C ASN A 86 11.36 -13.72 5.65
N ALA A 87 12.52 -13.22 5.23
CA ALA A 87 12.91 -11.84 5.46
C ALA A 87 12.00 -10.88 4.69
N VAL A 88 11.59 -9.80 5.36
CA VAL A 88 10.78 -8.72 4.78
C VAL A 88 11.71 -7.62 4.28
N LEU A 89 11.62 -7.30 2.99
CA LEU A 89 12.44 -6.33 2.30
C LEU A 89 11.60 -5.14 1.81
N MET A 90 12.27 -4.01 1.62
CA MET A 90 11.62 -2.76 1.24
C MET A 90 10.92 -2.83 -0.13
N ASN A 91 11.51 -3.53 -1.10
CA ASN A 91 11.00 -3.68 -2.46
C ASN A 91 11.60 -4.91 -3.15
N GLU A 92 11.04 -5.32 -4.29
CA GLU A 92 11.47 -6.51 -5.03
C GLU A 92 12.91 -6.40 -5.55
N GLY A 93 13.34 -5.19 -5.94
CA GLY A 93 14.71 -4.93 -6.40
C GLY A 93 15.77 -5.24 -5.34
N SER A 94 15.38 -5.34 -4.07
CA SER A 94 16.28 -5.72 -2.97
C SER A 94 16.48 -7.25 -2.85
N LEU A 95 15.59 -8.07 -3.44
CA LEU A 95 15.63 -9.53 -3.33
C LEU A 95 16.92 -10.15 -3.92
N PRO A 96 17.41 -9.76 -5.11
CA PRO A 96 18.60 -10.38 -5.69
C PRO A 96 19.85 -10.18 -4.84
N ARG A 97 20.05 -8.95 -4.33
CA ARG A 97 21.17 -8.65 -3.41
C ARG A 97 21.01 -9.42 -2.11
N HIS A 98 19.82 -9.39 -1.51
CA HIS A 98 19.53 -10.15 -0.30
C HIS A 98 19.84 -11.65 -0.45
N LYS A 99 19.36 -12.29 -1.52
CA LYS A 99 19.59 -13.73 -1.77
C LYS A 99 21.08 -14.08 -1.83
N ARG A 100 21.91 -13.17 -2.33
CA ARG A 100 23.35 -13.37 -2.52
C ARG A 100 24.16 -13.07 -1.26
N GLU A 101 23.78 -12.02 -0.52
CA GLU A 101 24.65 -11.41 0.50
C GLU A 101 24.06 -11.39 1.90
N SER A 102 22.79 -11.75 2.10
CA SER A 102 22.12 -11.57 3.40
C SER A 102 21.09 -12.64 3.74
N CYS A 103 20.77 -13.55 2.81
CA CYS A 103 19.84 -14.63 3.07
C CYS A 103 20.48 -15.66 4.00
N THR A 104 19.97 -15.74 5.23
CA THR A 104 20.45 -16.63 6.29
C THR A 104 20.37 -18.10 5.91
N LYS A 105 19.45 -18.46 5.01
CA LYS A 105 19.26 -19.83 4.50
C LYS A 105 20.12 -20.18 3.27
N ARG A 106 20.75 -19.19 2.63
CA ARG A 106 21.69 -19.39 1.52
C ARG A 106 23.15 -19.11 1.87
N LYS A 107 23.40 -18.44 3.01
CA LYS A 107 24.74 -18.10 3.50
C LYS A 107 25.51 -19.25 4.16
N THR A 108 24.94 -20.45 4.24
CA THR A 108 25.59 -21.65 4.81
C THR A 108 26.43 -22.40 3.77
N GLY A 109 27.26 -21.69 3.02
CA GLY A 109 28.24 -22.26 2.08
C GLY A 109 29.64 -21.81 2.42
#